data_AF-A0AAD5MWL7-F1
#
_entry.id   AF-A0AAD5MWL7-F1
#
_cell.length_a   1.000
_cell.length_b   1.000
_cell.length_c   1.000
_cell.angle_alpha   90.00
_cell.angle_beta   90.00
_cell.angle_gamma   90.00
#
_symmetry.space_group_name_H-M   'P 1'
#
loop_
_entity.id
_entity.type
_entity.pdbx_description
1 polymer ?
#
loop_
_entity_poly.entity_id
_entity_poly.type
_entity_poly.pdbx_seq_one_letter_code
_entity_poly.pdbx_strand_id
1 'polypeptide(L)'
;MERIMREGKQLEVEMLFLITQNPSDWLKMPRTEDFIEVLCKFLDVIRESNTLQFMWRETFLNEMHSETECFLRRIIFKDSQDEESTKREKQLMNLLIFIIDEKAKLSERNLDGRAKDTAAMQKKELKKLRHSLLMILLSKKK
;
A
#
# COMPACT_ATOMS: atom_id res chain seq x y z
N MET A 1 18.67 1.24 5.55
CA MET A 1 18.11 2.32 6.40
C MET A 1 19.05 2.69 7.55
N GLU A 2 19.30 1.80 8.51
CA GLU A 2 20.06 2.12 9.75
C GLU A 2 21.48 2.67 9.53
N ARG A 3 22.18 2.21 8.50
CA ARG A 3 23.52 2.72 8.16
C ARG A 3 23.47 4.21 7.80
N ILE A 4 22.53 4.61 6.95
CA ILE A 4 22.33 5.99 6.49
C ILE A 4 21.93 6.89 7.67
N MET A 5 21.07 6.40 8.57
CA MET A 5 20.68 7.15 9.77
C MET A 5 21.85 7.37 10.73
N ARG A 6 22.72 6.37 10.93
CA ARG A 6 23.93 6.51 11.76
C ARG A 6 24.91 7.51 11.17
N GLU A 7 25.15 7.42 9.86
CA GLU A 7 26.01 8.36 9.12
C GLU A 7 25.47 9.80 9.20
N GLY A 8 24.18 9.99 8.96
CA GLY A 8 23.53 11.29 9.10
C GLY A 8 23.62 11.86 10.52
N LYS A 9 23.46 11.01 11.55
CA LYS A 9 23.58 11.46 12.95
C LYS A 9 25.01 11.86 13.30
N GLN A 10 26.01 11.15 12.78
CA GLN A 10 27.40 11.52 12.97
C GLN A 10 27.70 12.87 12.32
N LEU A 11 27.28 13.08 11.07
CA LEU A 11 27.45 14.35 10.36
C LEU A 11 26.73 15.52 11.06
N GLU A 12 25.53 15.30 11.59
CA GLU A 12 24.80 16.29 12.37
C GLU A 12 25.62 16.76 13.59
N VAL A 13 26.22 15.82 14.33
CA VAL A 13 27.08 16.15 15.49
C VAL A 13 28.33 16.90 15.06
N GLU A 14 28.99 16.47 13.99
CA GLU A 14 30.17 17.16 13.43
C GLU A 14 29.83 18.59 12.98
N MET A 15 28.69 18.77 12.30
CA MET A 15 28.22 20.10 11.87
C MET A 15 27.90 21.01 13.05
N LEU A 16 27.20 20.52 14.09
CA LEU A 16 26.90 21.31 15.28
C LEU A 16 28.17 21.79 16.00
N PHE A 17 29.20 20.93 16.06
CA PHE A 17 30.50 21.31 16.58
C PHE A 17 31.16 22.41 15.74
N LEU A 18 31.19 22.26 14.41
CA LEU A 18 31.76 23.24 13.50
C LEU A 18 31.04 24.60 13.54
N ILE A 19 29.70 24.59 13.61
CA ILE A 19 28.87 25.79 13.77
C ILE A 19 29.22 26.52 15.07
N THR A 20 29.42 25.77 16.16
CA THR A 20 29.77 26.33 17.47
C THR A 20 31.15 27.01 17.43
N GLN A 21 32.10 26.46 16.67
CA GLN A 21 33.44 27.02 16.53
C GLN A 21 33.52 28.17 15.52
N ASN A 22 32.77 28.11 14.42
CA ASN A 22 32.83 29.08 13.31
C ASN A 22 31.43 29.36 12.74
N PRO A 23 30.60 30.16 13.43
CA PRO A 23 29.19 30.35 13.11
C PRO A 23 28.91 31.12 11.81
N SER A 24 29.91 31.81 11.24
CA SER A 24 29.74 32.64 10.04
C SER A 24 29.93 31.89 8.72
N ASP A 25 30.68 30.77 8.72
CA ASP A 25 31.12 30.09 7.49
C ASP A 25 30.62 28.65 7.34
N TRP A 26 29.81 28.15 8.29
CA TRP A 26 29.36 26.75 8.33
C TRP A 26 28.64 26.29 7.05
N LEU A 27 27.88 27.17 6.40
CA LEU A 27 27.16 26.89 5.15
C LEU A 27 28.07 26.60 3.95
N LYS A 28 29.34 27.05 4.00
CA LYS A 28 30.34 26.81 2.94
C LYS A 28 31.26 25.62 3.25
N MET A 29 31.01 24.92 4.36
CA MET A 29 31.84 23.79 4.78
C MET A 29 31.44 22.51 4.02
N PRO A 30 32.41 21.69 3.56
CA PRO A 30 32.14 20.42 2.86
C PRO A 30 31.18 19.48 3.60
N ARG A 31 31.15 19.54 4.95
CA ARG A 31 30.24 18.73 5.77
C ARG A 31 28.76 19.02 5.54
N THR A 32 28.42 20.23 5.12
CA THR A 32 27.04 20.58 4.76
C THR A 32 26.62 19.85 3.48
N GLU A 33 27.52 19.73 2.50
CA GLU A 33 27.27 18.98 1.26
C GLU A 33 27.16 17.48 1.53
N ASP A 34 28.08 16.91 2.34
CA ASP A 34 28.02 15.52 2.79
C ASP A 34 26.67 15.20 3.46
N PHE A 35 26.19 16.10 4.32
CA PHE A 35 24.92 15.93 5.02
C PHE A 35 23.72 15.98 4.08
N ILE A 36 23.73 16.90 3.10
CA ILE A 36 22.70 16.96 2.05
C ILE A 36 22.68 15.65 1.25
N GLU A 37 23.85 15.11 0.87
CA GLU A 37 23.92 13.86 0.12
C GLU A 37 23.32 12.69 0.91
N VAL A 38 23.62 12.58 2.20
CA VAL A 38 23.05 11.55 3.07
C VAL A 38 21.53 11.70 3.21
N LEU A 39 21.01 12.92 3.30
CA LEU A 39 19.56 13.17 3.31
C LEU A 39 18.91 12.78 1.98
N CYS A 40 19.52 13.10 0.84
CA CYS A 40 19.04 12.66 -0.47
C CYS A 40 18.98 11.13 -0.56
N LYS A 41 20.06 10.43 -0.18
CA LYS A 41 20.09 8.96 -0.13
C LYS A 41 19.01 8.39 0.78
N PHE A 42 18.74 9.03 1.92
CA PHE A 42 17.68 8.61 2.83
C PHE A 42 16.29 8.74 2.19
N LEU A 43 16.02 9.85 1.52
CA LEU A 43 14.77 10.08 0.80
C LEU A 43 14.57 9.09 -0.36
N ASP A 44 15.63 8.78 -1.10
CA ASP A 44 15.60 7.80 -2.19
C ASP A 44 15.25 6.40 -1.66
N VAL A 45 15.86 5.98 -0.56
CA VAL A 45 15.54 4.69 0.08
C VAL A 45 14.10 4.65 0.59
N ILE A 46 13.57 5.76 1.15
CA ILE A 46 12.15 5.83 1.54
C ILE A 46 11.25 5.70 0.33
N ARG A 47 11.58 6.41 -0.76
CA ARG A 47 10.81 6.37 -2.00
C ARG A 47 10.77 4.96 -2.57
N GLU A 48 11.91 4.30 -2.69
CA GLU A 48 12.01 2.92 -3.16
C GLU A 48 11.24 1.95 -2.26
N SER A 49 11.41 2.07 -0.94
CA SER A 49 10.68 1.27 0.05
C SER A 49 9.16 1.42 -0.11
N ASN A 50 8.66 2.65 -0.28
CA ASN A 50 7.25 2.92 -0.50
C ASN A 50 6.74 2.29 -1.81
N THR A 51 7.52 2.37 -2.89
CA THR A 51 7.20 1.72 -4.18
C THR A 51 7.11 0.21 -4.02
N LEU A 52 8.09 -0.42 -3.35
CA LEU A 52 8.09 -1.87 -3.12
C LEU A 52 6.92 -2.31 -2.24
N GLN A 53 6.61 -1.56 -1.17
CA GLN A 53 5.46 -1.83 -0.32
C GLN A 53 4.14 -1.71 -1.08
N PHE A 54 4.03 -0.74 -1.99
CA PHE A 54 2.88 -0.59 -2.86
C PHE A 54 2.71 -1.81 -3.77
N MET A 55 3.76 -2.20 -4.50
CA MET A 55 3.74 -3.35 -5.41
C MET A 55 3.43 -4.66 -4.69
N TRP A 56 4.05 -4.86 -3.51
CA TRP A 56 3.80 -6.03 -2.69
C TRP A 56 2.34 -6.08 -2.23
N ARG A 57 1.79 -4.96 -1.73
CA ARG A 57 0.41 -4.89 -1.28
C ARG A 57 -0.59 -5.10 -2.43
N GLU A 58 -0.30 -4.55 -3.62
CA GLU A 58 -1.10 -4.79 -4.82
C GLU A 58 -1.14 -6.28 -5.19
N THR A 59 0.04 -6.91 -5.24
CA THR A 59 0.20 -8.33 -5.57
C THR A 59 -0.54 -9.21 -4.56
N PHE A 60 -0.33 -8.95 -3.27
CA PHE A 60 -0.99 -9.67 -2.18
C PHE A 60 -2.53 -9.56 -2.27
N LEU A 61 -3.06 -8.36 -2.50
CA LEU A 61 -4.51 -8.17 -2.65
C LEU A 61 -5.07 -8.85 -3.90
N ASN A 62 -4.30 -8.93 -5.00
CA ASN A 62 -4.69 -9.65 -6.21
C ASN A 62 -4.75 -11.17 -5.99
N GLU A 63 -3.77 -11.72 -5.29
CA GLU A 63 -3.72 -13.14 -4.93
C GLU A 63 -4.88 -13.51 -4.01
N MET A 64 -5.06 -12.75 -2.91
CA MET A 64 -6.16 -12.96 -1.97
C MET A 64 -7.54 -12.84 -2.62
N HIS A 65 -7.71 -11.89 -3.56
CA HIS A 65 -8.95 -11.79 -4.36
C HIS A 65 -9.19 -13.10 -5.13
N SER A 66 -8.20 -13.53 -5.93
CA SER A 66 -8.31 -14.68 -6.80
C SER A 66 -8.59 -15.97 -6.01
N GLU A 67 -7.92 -16.15 -4.87
CA GLU A 67 -8.12 -17.29 -3.99
C GLU A 67 -9.50 -17.27 -3.32
N THR A 68 -9.94 -16.11 -2.82
CA THR A 68 -11.26 -15.94 -2.22
C THR A 68 -12.37 -16.22 -3.22
N GLU A 69 -12.22 -15.75 -4.46
CA GLU A 69 -13.15 -16.02 -5.55
C GLU A 69 -13.19 -17.51 -5.90
N CYS A 70 -12.03 -18.16 -5.96
CA CYS A 70 -11.93 -19.61 -6.20
C CYS A 70 -12.70 -20.40 -5.13
N PHE A 71 -12.52 -20.06 -3.84
CA PHE A 71 -13.26 -20.72 -2.76
C PHE A 71 -14.76 -20.46 -2.84
N LEU A 72 -15.19 -19.24 -3.16
CA LEU A 72 -16.61 -18.92 -3.36
C LEU A 72 -17.22 -19.73 -4.51
N ARG A 73 -16.55 -19.80 -5.66
CA ARG A 73 -17.00 -20.62 -6.80
C ARG A 73 -17.15 -22.08 -6.39
N ARG A 74 -16.19 -22.65 -5.66
CA ARG A 74 -16.26 -24.03 -5.16
C ARG A 74 -17.46 -24.28 -4.25
N ILE A 75 -17.84 -23.31 -3.42
CA ILE A 75 -19.03 -23.42 -2.57
C ILE A 75 -20.30 -23.37 -3.41
N ILE A 76 -20.37 -22.46 -4.38
CA ILE A 76 -21.53 -22.32 -5.29
C ILE A 76 -21.73 -23.59 -6.14
N PHE A 77 -20.65 -24.25 -6.58
CA PHE A 77 -20.70 -25.48 -7.37
C PHE A 77 -20.99 -26.74 -6.55
N LYS A 78 -21.03 -26.68 -5.22
CA LYS A 78 -21.50 -27.81 -4.41
C LYS A 78 -23.03 -27.85 -4.44
N ASP A 79 -23.59 -28.96 -4.95
CA ASP A 79 -25.04 -29.17 -5.07
C ASP A 79 -25.79 -29.20 -3.73
N SER A 80 -25.09 -29.45 -2.62
CA SER A 80 -25.66 -29.40 -1.26
C SER A 80 -25.10 -28.20 -0.49
N GLN A 81 -25.97 -27.24 -0.16
CA GLN A 81 -25.68 -26.16 0.77
C GLN A 81 -26.13 -26.57 2.17
N ASP A 82 -25.17 -26.91 3.04
CA ASP A 82 -25.41 -27.01 4.47
C ASP A 82 -25.31 -25.62 5.14
N GLU A 83 -25.73 -25.52 6.40
CA GLU A 83 -25.70 -24.26 7.15
C GLU A 83 -24.25 -23.72 7.30
N GLU A 84 -23.27 -24.61 7.41
CA GLU A 84 -21.86 -24.26 7.55
C GLU A 84 -21.30 -23.64 6.25
N SER A 85 -21.61 -24.22 5.09
CA SER A 85 -21.25 -23.71 3.78
C SER A 85 -21.89 -22.35 3.49
N THR A 86 -23.15 -22.14 3.91
CA THR A 86 -23.83 -20.84 3.80
C THR A 86 -23.14 -19.77 4.67
N LYS A 87 -22.75 -20.13 5.90
CA LYS A 87 -22.01 -19.24 6.80
C LYS A 87 -20.62 -18.89 6.24
N ARG A 88 -19.92 -19.89 5.69
CA ARG A 88 -18.61 -19.72 5.06
C ARG A 88 -18.70 -18.90 3.78
N GLU A 89 -19.74 -19.08 2.95
CA GLU A 89 -20.02 -18.25 1.77
C GLU A 89 -20.13 -16.78 2.18
N LYS A 90 -20.93 -16.49 3.22
CA LYS A 90 -21.12 -15.12 3.72
C LYS A 90 -19.82 -14.49 4.22
N GLN A 91 -18.99 -15.26 4.94
CA GLN A 91 -17.68 -14.79 5.40
C GLN A 91 -16.74 -14.47 4.24
N LEU A 92 -16.66 -15.36 3.25
CA LEU A 92 -15.83 -15.15 2.07
C LEU A 92 -16.33 -13.99 1.21
N MET A 93 -17.64 -13.80 1.11
CA MET A 93 -18.24 -12.67 0.41
C MET A 93 -17.90 -11.33 1.08
N ASN A 94 -17.98 -11.29 2.42
CA ASN A 94 -17.55 -10.12 3.19
C ASN A 94 -16.05 -9.84 3.01
N LEU A 95 -15.23 -10.89 3.02
CA LEU A 95 -13.78 -10.76 2.76
C LEU A 95 -13.52 -10.23 1.35
N LEU A 96 -14.25 -10.71 0.34
CA LEU A 96 -14.12 -10.24 -1.05
C LEU A 96 -14.46 -8.75 -1.17
N ILE A 97 -15.54 -8.31 -0.51
CA ILE A 97 -15.92 -6.89 -0.44
C ILE A 97 -14.81 -6.06 0.21
N PHE A 98 -14.25 -6.54 1.31
CA PHE A 98 -13.13 -5.87 1.99
C PHE A 98 -11.90 -5.75 1.07
N ILE A 99 -11.51 -6.83 0.39
CA ILE A 99 -10.38 -6.83 -0.56
C ILE A 99 -10.62 -5.83 -1.68
N ILE A 100 -11.83 -5.78 -2.25
CA ILE A 100 -12.21 -4.82 -3.29
C ILE A 100 -12.07 -3.38 -2.79
N ASP A 101 -12.52 -3.09 -1.57
CA ASP A 101 -12.38 -1.76 -0.97
C ASP A 101 -10.92 -1.38 -0.73
N GLU A 102 -10.09 -2.31 -0.26
CA GLU A 102 -8.66 -2.07 -0.08
C GLU A 102 -7.94 -1.84 -1.42
N LYS A 103 -8.29 -2.58 -2.48
CA LYS A 103 -7.78 -2.36 -3.84
C LYS A 103 -8.20 -0.99 -4.39
N ALA A 104 -9.43 -0.57 -4.13
CA ALA A 104 -9.90 0.76 -4.54
C ALA A 104 -9.12 1.88 -3.84
N LYS A 105 -8.84 1.75 -2.53
CA LYS A 105 -7.99 2.70 -1.79
C LYS A 105 -6.56 2.72 -2.32
N LEU A 106 -6.02 1.57 -2.71
CA LEU A 106 -4.67 1.46 -3.28
C LEU A 106 -4.58 2.19 -4.62
N SER A 107 -5.58 2.01 -5.48
CA SER A 107 -5.71 2.70 -6.77
C SER A 107 -5.81 4.23 -6.62
N GLU A 108 -6.50 4.72 -5.58
CA GLU A 108 -6.59 6.16 -5.27
C GLU A 108 -5.27 6.77 -4.79
N ARG A 109 -4.41 5.97 -4.16
CA ARG A 109 -3.12 6.41 -3.59
C ARG A 109 -1.95 6.28 -4.56
N ASN A 110 -2.18 5.84 -5.80
CA ASN A 110 -1.13 5.74 -6.81
C ASN A 110 -0.69 7.16 -7.21
N LEU A 111 0.36 7.64 -6.56
CA LEU A 111 0.85 9.02 -6.62
C LEU A 111 1.69 9.33 -7.87
N ASP A 112 2.04 8.33 -8.68
CA ASP A 112 2.72 8.54 -9.96
C ASP A 112 1.72 8.83 -11.08
N GLY A 113 1.74 10.06 -11.58
CA GLY A 113 0.76 10.65 -12.50
C GLY A 113 0.63 9.99 -13.88
N ARG A 114 1.28 8.86 -14.17
CA ARG A 114 1.22 8.17 -15.47
C ARG A 114 0.02 7.22 -15.64
N ALA A 115 -0.71 6.88 -14.57
CA ALA A 115 -1.78 5.86 -14.62
C ALA A 115 -3.16 6.36 -14.17
N LYS A 116 -3.42 7.68 -14.19
CA LYS A 116 -4.67 8.26 -13.68
C LYS A 116 -5.93 7.74 -14.41
N ASP A 117 -5.85 7.52 -15.71
CA ASP A 117 -7.02 7.08 -16.50
C ASP A 117 -7.35 5.60 -16.26
N THR A 118 -6.33 4.74 -16.15
CA THR A 118 -6.49 3.32 -15.84
C THR A 118 -7.01 3.12 -14.41
N ALA A 119 -6.49 3.90 -13.45
CA ALA A 119 -6.93 3.87 -12.06
C ALA A 119 -8.40 4.31 -11.90
N ALA A 120 -8.82 5.36 -12.62
CA ALA A 120 -10.20 5.85 -12.59
C ALA A 120 -11.19 4.83 -13.17
N MET A 121 -10.81 4.15 -14.25
CA MET A 121 -11.62 3.10 -14.88
C MET A 121 -11.75 1.88 -13.97
N GLN A 122 -10.65 1.37 -13.42
CA GLN A 122 -10.64 0.26 -12.46
C GLN A 122 -11.46 0.59 -11.20
N LYS A 123 -11.38 1.82 -10.69
CA LYS A 123 -12.19 2.28 -9.55
C LYS A 123 -13.68 2.22 -9.83
N LYS A 124 -14.12 2.63 -11.02
CA LYS A 124 -15.54 2.59 -11.41
C LYS A 124 -16.05 1.16 -11.48
N GLU A 125 -15.25 0.24 -12.02
CA GLU A 125 -15.58 -1.18 -12.09
C GLU A 125 -15.63 -1.83 -10.71
N LEU A 126 -14.64 -1.57 -9.85
CA LEU A 126 -14.60 -2.09 -8.48
C LEU A 126 -15.81 -1.62 -7.64
N LYS A 127 -16.23 -0.36 -7.79
CA LYS A 127 -17.44 0.15 -7.12
C LYS A 127 -18.71 -0.56 -7.58
N LYS A 128 -18.84 -0.82 -8.89
CA LYS A 128 -19.98 -1.58 -9.44
C LYS A 128 -19.99 -3.01 -8.90
N LEU A 129 -18.82 -3.68 -8.92
CA LEU A 129 -18.68 -5.05 -8.44
C LEU A 129 -19.04 -5.15 -6.95
N ARG A 130 -18.50 -4.26 -6.11
CA ARG A 130 -18.86 -4.17 -4.68
C ARG A 130 -20.36 -4.01 -4.48
N HIS A 131 -20.98 -3.07 -5.20
CA HIS A 131 -22.42 -2.83 -5.05
C HIS A 131 -23.23 -4.09 -5.41
N SER A 132 -22.89 -4.76 -6.51
CA SER A 132 -23.52 -6.02 -6.91
C SER A 132 -23.41 -7.11 -5.83
N LEU A 133 -22.22 -7.31 -5.26
CA LEU A 133 -22.00 -8.31 -4.20
C LEU A 133 -22.79 -7.98 -2.93
N LEU A 134 -22.86 -6.69 -2.57
CA LEU A 134 -23.62 -6.23 -1.41
C LEU A 134 -25.13 -6.47 -1.59
N MET A 135 -25.65 -6.26 -2.80
CA MET A 135 -27.05 -6.56 -3.12
C MET A 135 -27.36 -8.06 -3.02
N ILE A 136 -26.46 -8.93 -3.47
CA ILE A 136 -26.59 -10.39 -3.33
C ILE A 136 -26.64 -10.81 -1.85
N LEU A 137 -25.79 -10.22 -1.01
CA LEU A 137 -25.80 -10.49 0.43
C LEU A 137 -27.11 -10.07 1.11
N LEU A 138 -27.67 -8.94 0.69
CA LEU A 138 -28.92 -8.42 1.22
C LEU A 138 -30.14 -9.24 0.75
N SER A 139 -30.12 -9.76 -0.48
CA SER A 139 -31.22 -10.57 -1.01
C SER A 139 -31.31 -11.96 -0.38
N LYS A 140 -30.19 -12.54 0.05
CA LYS A 140 -30.13 -13.85 0.73
C LYS A 140 -30.52 -13.82 2.22
N LYS A 141 -30.94 -12.67 2.76
CA LYS A 141 -31.29 -12.48 4.17
C LYS A 141 -32.78 -12.75 4.50
N LYS A 142 -33.54 -13.32 3.57
CA LYS A 142 -34.95 -13.70 3.74
C LYS A 142 -35.09 -15.13 4.20
#